data_AF-A0A134A8B9-F1
#
_entry.id   AF-A0A134A8B9-F1
#
_cell.length_a   1.000
_cell.length_b   1.000
_cell.length_c   1.000
_cell.angle_alpha   90.00
_cell.angle_beta   90.00
_cell.angle_gamma   90.00
#
_symmetry.space_group_name_H-M   'P 1'
#
loop_
_entity.id
_entity.type
_entity.pdbx_description
1 polymer ?
#
loop_
_entity_poly.entity_id
_entity_poly.type
_entity_poly.pdbx_seq_one_letter_code
_entity_poly.pdbx_strand_id
1 'polypeptide(L)'
;MERDALVRVAATGGYGTVYSVEEGVCEVALIDPQAEEDFLSVPQAMVEPLERAYPESMGELAGRLALLHLRVSCGAAAGGGFEAFVGRTEDDALELWWAEGNHRARRVSHLEGGQASALASALRGLDLEPWEHGGGAPARPGGWHWSLECAGASMGASGFGHDGAPEGLRDVVEALAGMGLPLIWDDEGPHLA
;
A
#
# COMPACT_ATOMS: atom_id res chain seq x y z
N MET A 1 -13.99 13.54 -8.68
CA MET A 1 -12.92 12.93 -7.88
C MET A 1 -13.50 12.67 -6.52
N GLU A 2 -13.28 11.49 -5.97
CA GLU A 2 -13.82 11.08 -4.68
C GLU A 2 -12.69 11.03 -3.65
N ARG A 3 -13.00 11.35 -2.40
CA ARG A 3 -12.06 11.18 -1.29
C ARG A 3 -11.75 9.70 -1.12
N ASP A 4 -10.54 9.39 -0.67
CA ASP A 4 -9.98 8.05 -0.47
C ASP A 4 -9.84 7.24 -1.77
N ALA A 5 -10.09 7.86 -2.94
CA ALA A 5 -9.82 7.23 -4.23
C ALA A 5 -8.31 7.08 -4.46
N LEU A 6 -7.89 5.88 -4.85
CA LEU A 6 -6.54 5.62 -5.35
C LEU A 6 -6.42 6.19 -6.77
N VAL A 7 -5.39 7.00 -7.00
CA VAL A 7 -5.22 7.79 -8.22
C VAL A 7 -3.80 7.66 -8.79
N ARG A 8 -3.69 7.87 -10.10
CA ARG A 8 -2.43 8.24 -10.77
C ARG A 8 -2.32 9.76 -10.85
N VAL A 9 -1.15 10.30 -10.48
CA VAL A 9 -0.89 11.75 -10.49
C VAL A 9 0.04 12.08 -11.65
N ALA A 10 -0.48 12.76 -12.68
CA ALA A 10 0.29 13.06 -13.89
C ALA A 10 1.52 13.94 -13.62
N ALA A 11 1.46 14.82 -12.62
CA ALA A 11 2.54 15.75 -12.28
C ALA A 11 3.80 15.05 -11.77
N THR A 12 3.65 13.92 -11.07
CA THR A 12 4.76 13.14 -10.51
C THR A 12 5.01 11.84 -11.28
N GLY A 13 4.06 11.41 -12.12
CA GLY A 13 4.06 10.08 -12.72
C GLY A 13 3.76 8.95 -11.73
N GLY A 14 3.53 9.29 -10.45
CA GLY A 14 3.33 8.35 -9.36
C GLY A 14 1.86 8.11 -9.02
N TYR A 15 1.66 7.51 -7.85
CA TYR A 15 0.36 7.16 -7.32
C TYR A 15 0.10 7.90 -6.01
N GLY A 16 -1.16 8.02 -5.64
CA GLY A 16 -1.55 8.60 -4.37
C GLY A 16 -3.00 8.33 -4.01
N THR A 17 -3.39 8.76 -2.82
CA THR A 17 -4.76 8.67 -2.33
C THR A 17 -5.32 10.08 -2.16
N VAL A 18 -6.53 10.32 -2.69
CA VAL A 18 -7.17 11.64 -2.59
C VAL A 18 -7.60 11.89 -1.15
N TYR A 19 -7.02 12.91 -0.52
CA TYR A 19 -7.39 13.29 0.84
C TYR A 19 -8.57 14.28 0.87
N SER A 20 -8.53 15.28 -0.02
CA SER A 20 -9.58 16.30 -0.13
C SER A 20 -9.72 16.84 -1.56
N VAL A 21 -10.89 17.39 -1.88
CA VAL A 21 -11.16 18.04 -3.16
C VAL A 21 -11.90 19.35 -2.90
N GLU A 22 -11.25 20.47 -3.19
CA GLU A 22 -11.77 21.82 -2.94
C GLU A 22 -11.53 22.71 -4.16
N GLU A 23 -12.59 23.36 -4.65
CA GLU A 23 -12.52 24.33 -5.75
C GLU A 23 -11.80 23.82 -7.03
N GLY A 24 -11.85 22.52 -7.31
CA GLY A 24 -11.18 21.89 -8.46
C GLY A 24 -9.69 21.59 -8.25
N VAL A 25 -9.19 21.75 -7.02
CA VAL A 25 -7.88 21.29 -6.57
C VAL A 25 -8.07 20.03 -5.73
N CYS A 26 -7.24 19.02 -5.98
CA CYS A 26 -7.16 17.81 -5.18
C CYS A 26 -5.91 17.88 -4.30
N GLU A 27 -6.08 17.62 -3.02
CA GLU A 27 -4.98 17.29 -2.12
C GLU A 27 -4.78 15.78 -2.16
N VAL A 28 -3.61 15.34 -2.60
CA VAL A 28 -3.28 13.93 -2.80
C VAL A 28 -2.15 13.55 -1.87
N ALA A 29 -2.37 12.53 -1.03
CA ALA A 29 -1.31 11.91 -0.26
C ALA A 29 -0.49 11.01 -1.21
N LEU A 30 0.79 11.33 -1.42
CA LEU A 30 1.64 10.60 -2.36
C LEU A 30 2.04 9.25 -1.77
N ILE A 31 1.95 8.20 -2.58
CA ILE A 31 2.49 6.89 -2.24
C ILE A 31 3.82 6.75 -2.97
N ASP A 32 4.83 7.41 -2.41
CA ASP A 32 6.21 7.39 -2.91
C ASP A 32 7.18 7.41 -1.72
N PRO A 33 8.00 6.34 -1.52
CA PRO A 33 8.96 6.28 -0.41
C PRO A 33 10.05 7.36 -0.47
N GLN A 34 10.18 8.07 -1.60
CA GLN A 34 11.19 9.11 -1.81
C GLN A 34 10.62 10.53 -1.73
N ALA A 35 9.31 10.71 -1.69
CA ALA A 35 8.66 12.02 -1.65
C ALA A 35 9.22 12.89 -0.51
N GLU A 36 9.48 14.16 -0.81
CA GLU A 36 9.88 15.15 0.20
C GLU A 36 8.67 15.71 0.96
N GLU A 37 7.52 15.75 0.28
CA GLU A 37 6.24 16.17 0.83
C GLU A 37 5.25 15.01 0.72
N ASP A 38 4.60 14.67 1.84
CA ASP A 38 3.61 13.57 1.88
C ASP A 38 2.32 13.93 1.13
N PHE A 39 2.06 15.23 0.93
CA PHE A 39 0.86 15.74 0.30
C PHE A 39 1.20 16.67 -0.85
N LEU A 40 0.45 16.56 -1.94
CA LEU A 40 0.57 17.42 -3.10
C LEU A 40 -0.79 18.01 -3.46
N SER A 41 -0.86 19.34 -3.56
CA SER A 41 -2.02 20.03 -4.11
C SER A 41 -1.90 20.15 -5.64
N VAL A 42 -2.80 19.51 -6.37
CA VAL A 42 -2.80 19.51 -7.84
C VAL A 42 -4.18 19.83 -8.42
N PRO A 43 -4.26 20.43 -9.61
CA PRO A 43 -5.54 20.54 -10.30
C PRO A 43 -6.17 19.17 -10.53
N GLN A 44 -7.48 19.04 -10.35
CA GLN A 44 -8.21 17.77 -10.54
C GLN A 44 -7.98 17.16 -11.94
N ALA A 45 -7.74 17.99 -12.96
CA ALA A 45 -7.43 17.54 -14.32
C ALA A 45 -6.08 16.79 -14.46
N MET A 46 -5.22 16.85 -13.44
CA MET A 46 -3.92 16.15 -13.38
C MET A 46 -3.99 14.85 -12.58
N VAL A 47 -5.18 14.46 -12.13
CA VAL A 47 -5.40 13.30 -11.28
C VAL A 47 -6.37 12.36 -11.99
N GLU A 48 -5.94 11.12 -12.16
CA GLU A 48 -6.73 10.07 -12.81
C GLU A 48 -7.09 8.99 -11.79
N PRO A 49 -8.39 8.79 -11.48
CA PRO A 49 -8.80 7.71 -10.60
C PRO A 49 -8.54 6.36 -11.24
N LEU A 50 -8.05 5.41 -10.45
CA LEU A 50 -7.91 4.04 -10.88
C LEU A 50 -9.26 3.33 -10.82
N GLU A 51 -9.50 2.44 -11.78
CA GLU A 51 -10.65 1.55 -11.70
C GLU A 51 -10.47 0.60 -10.51
N ARG A 52 -11.55 0.36 -9.77
CA ARG A 52 -11.45 -0.53 -8.61
C ARG A 52 -11.28 -1.98 -9.06
N ALA A 53 -10.28 -2.66 -8.51
CA ALA A 53 -10.14 -4.10 -8.60
C ALA A 53 -11.06 -4.80 -7.58
N TYR A 54 -11.79 -5.80 -8.06
CA TYR A 54 -12.53 -6.76 -7.26
C TYR A 54 -11.73 -8.07 -7.16
N PRO A 55 -12.08 -9.00 -6.25
CA PRO A 55 -11.32 -10.24 -6.04
C PRO A 55 -11.00 -11.02 -7.33
N GLU A 56 -11.92 -11.06 -8.29
CA GLU A 56 -11.73 -11.72 -9.59
C GLU A 56 -10.65 -11.06 -10.47
N SER A 57 -10.37 -9.77 -10.28
CA SER A 57 -9.41 -8.97 -11.04
C SER A 57 -8.03 -8.89 -10.36
N MET A 58 -7.92 -9.31 -9.10
CA MET A 58 -6.67 -9.25 -8.34
C MET A 58 -5.52 -10.02 -9.00
N GLY A 59 -5.83 -11.12 -9.69
CA GLY A 59 -4.84 -11.87 -10.47
C GLY A 59 -4.20 -11.07 -11.60
N GLU A 60 -4.98 -10.24 -12.30
CA GLU A 60 -4.51 -9.37 -13.38
C GLU A 60 -3.74 -8.17 -12.82
N LEU A 61 -4.28 -7.51 -11.78
CA LEU A 61 -3.61 -6.41 -11.08
C LEU A 61 -2.23 -6.85 -10.61
N ALA A 62 -2.14 -7.97 -9.90
CA ALA A 62 -0.89 -8.49 -9.36
C ALA A 62 0.11 -8.89 -10.46
N GLY A 63 -0.38 -9.40 -11.60
CA GLY A 63 0.46 -9.74 -12.75
C GLY A 63 1.10 -8.53 -13.44
N ARG A 64 0.55 -7.33 -13.25
CA ARG A 64 1.06 -6.05 -13.76
C ARG A 64 1.27 -5.04 -12.65
N LEU A 65 1.70 -5.52 -11.48
CA LEU A 65 1.90 -4.68 -10.30
C LEU A 65 2.79 -3.49 -10.64
N ALA A 66 2.31 -2.28 -10.35
CA ALA A 66 3.06 -1.03 -10.49
C ALA A 66 3.35 -0.42 -9.11
N LEU A 67 2.47 -0.65 -8.15
CA LEU A 67 2.55 -0.15 -6.79
C LEU A 67 2.02 -1.18 -5.80
N LEU A 68 2.72 -1.34 -4.69
CA LEU A 68 2.21 -1.83 -3.41
C LEU A 68 2.69 -0.88 -2.33
N HIS A 69 1.80 -0.52 -1.41
CA HIS A 69 2.12 0.13 -0.15
C HIS A 69 1.36 -0.60 0.95
N LEU A 70 2.08 -1.07 1.95
CA LEU A 70 1.53 -1.67 3.16
C LEU A 70 2.09 -0.88 4.33
N ARG A 71 1.21 -0.27 5.11
CA ARG A 71 1.55 0.34 6.40
C ARG A 71 0.91 -0.48 7.52
N VAL A 72 1.68 -0.76 8.57
CA VAL A 72 1.20 -1.36 9.82
C VAL A 72 1.65 -0.48 10.98
N SER A 73 0.74 -0.16 11.89
CA SER A 73 1.01 0.71 13.05
C SER A 73 0.51 0.06 14.34
N CYS A 74 1.33 0.05 15.40
CA CYS A 74 0.96 -0.58 16.68
C CYS A 74 0.80 0.48 17.80
N GLY A 75 -0.28 0.38 18.58
CA GLY A 75 -0.77 1.44 19.45
C GLY A 75 -0.02 1.74 20.75
N ALA A 76 1.17 1.17 21.00
CA ALA A 76 1.82 1.27 22.32
C ALA A 76 2.95 2.30 22.46
N ALA A 77 3.60 2.76 21.37
CA ALA A 77 4.60 3.82 21.44
C ALA A 77 4.89 4.39 20.05
N ALA A 78 5.23 5.68 19.98
CA ALA A 78 5.85 6.26 18.79
C ALA A 78 7.08 5.43 18.40
N GLY A 79 7.00 4.72 17.28
CA GLY A 79 8.05 3.82 16.79
C GLY A 79 7.62 2.36 16.57
N GLY A 80 6.42 1.95 17.01
CA GLY A 80 5.88 0.62 16.70
C GLY A 80 5.18 0.60 15.34
N GLY A 81 5.67 -0.22 14.41
CA GLY A 81 5.07 -0.39 13.09
C GLY A 81 6.09 -0.38 11.95
N PHE A 82 5.60 -0.50 10.73
CA PHE A 82 6.43 -0.50 9.54
C PHE A 82 5.68 -0.07 8.30
N GLU A 83 6.45 0.26 7.26
CA GLU A 83 5.93 0.44 5.91
C GLU A 83 6.78 -0.33 4.90
N ALA A 84 6.12 -1.03 4.00
CA ALA A 84 6.73 -1.68 2.86
C ALA A 84 6.16 -1.08 1.57
N PHE A 85 7.04 -0.71 0.64
CA PHE A 85 6.65 -0.22 -0.68
C PHE A 85 7.27 -1.11 -1.75
N VAL A 86 6.49 -1.43 -2.77
CA VAL A 86 7.00 -2.01 -4.01
C VAL A 86 6.60 -1.11 -5.16
N GLY A 87 7.57 -0.57 -5.87
CA GLY A 87 7.34 0.35 -7.00
C GLY A 87 7.96 -0.19 -8.27
N ARG A 88 7.26 -0.06 -9.39
CA ARG A 88 7.82 -0.35 -10.72
C ARG A 88 8.62 0.85 -11.21
N THR A 89 9.84 0.58 -11.63
CA THR A 89 10.77 1.56 -12.21
C THR A 89 10.53 1.74 -13.71
N GLU A 90 11.18 2.75 -14.29
CA GLU A 90 11.16 3.00 -15.73
C GLU A 90 11.72 1.81 -16.54
N ASP A 91 12.63 1.03 -15.96
CA ASP A 91 13.23 -0.17 -16.56
C ASP A 91 12.35 -1.43 -16.39
N ASP A 92 11.08 -1.28 -15.99
CA ASP A 92 10.12 -2.36 -15.75
C ASP A 92 10.51 -3.33 -14.61
N ALA A 93 11.49 -2.96 -13.79
CA ALA A 93 11.89 -3.70 -12.60
C ALA A 93 11.10 -3.24 -11.36
N LEU A 94 10.78 -4.16 -10.45
CA LEU A 94 10.17 -3.85 -9.16
C LEU A 94 11.26 -3.60 -8.12
N GLU A 95 11.17 -2.48 -7.40
CA GLU A 95 12.03 -2.17 -6.27
C GLU A 95 11.27 -2.30 -4.95
N LEU A 96 11.91 -2.89 -3.96
CA LEU A 96 11.41 -2.98 -2.59
C LEU A 96 12.04 -1.89 -1.72
N TRP A 97 11.19 -1.13 -1.05
CA TRP A 97 11.54 -0.11 -0.07
C TRP A 97 10.88 -0.39 1.27
N TRP A 98 11.52 0.08 2.34
CA TRP A 98 11.14 -0.27 3.70
C TRP A 98 11.39 0.87 4.67
N ALA A 99 10.43 1.12 5.56
CA ALA A 99 10.55 1.98 6.72
C ALA A 99 10.15 1.25 8.01
N GLU A 100 10.82 1.59 9.10
CA GLU A 100 10.49 1.12 10.45
C GLU A 100 10.00 2.30 11.27
N GLY A 101 8.85 2.17 11.94
CA GLY A 101 8.25 3.24 12.73
C GLY A 101 8.15 4.55 11.94
N ASN A 102 8.82 5.60 12.43
CA ASN A 102 8.83 6.94 11.82
C ASN A 102 10.09 7.23 11.00
N HIS A 103 10.88 6.22 10.67
CA HIS A 103 12.10 6.39 9.88
C HIS A 103 11.78 6.58 8.40
N ARG A 104 12.65 7.30 7.67
CA ARG A 104 12.52 7.42 6.21
C ARG A 104 12.70 6.05 5.56
N ALA A 105 11.87 5.76 4.56
CA ALA A 105 12.00 4.55 3.78
C ALA A 105 13.37 4.47 3.10
N ARG A 106 13.96 3.28 3.11
CA ARG A 106 15.22 2.96 2.42
C ARG A 106 14.98 1.88 1.37
N ARG A 107 15.70 1.98 0.26
CA ARG A 107 15.72 0.90 -0.73
C ARG A 107 16.37 -0.33 -0.12
N VAL A 108 15.70 -1.48 -0.27
CA VAL A 108 16.18 -2.77 0.20
C VAL A 108 16.81 -3.53 -0.95
N SER A 109 16.06 -3.74 -2.04
CA SER A 109 16.51 -4.55 -3.16
C SER A 109 15.69 -4.30 -4.43
N HIS A 110 16.18 -4.82 -5.55
CA HIS A 110 15.37 -5.12 -6.72
C HIS A 110 14.74 -6.49 -6.53
N LEU A 111 13.47 -6.64 -6.88
CA LEU A 111 12.80 -7.93 -6.83
C LEU A 111 13.19 -8.74 -8.06
N GLU A 112 13.85 -9.88 -7.81
CA GLU A 112 14.12 -10.86 -8.86
C GLU A 112 12.83 -11.54 -9.33
N GLY A 113 12.84 -12.18 -10.50
CA GLY A 113 11.62 -12.77 -11.09
C GLY A 113 10.89 -13.76 -10.17
N GLY A 114 11.64 -14.51 -9.34
CA GLY A 114 11.05 -15.39 -8.32
C GLY A 114 10.34 -14.63 -7.19
N GLN A 115 10.94 -13.54 -6.71
CA GLN A 115 10.36 -12.69 -5.67
C GLN A 115 9.13 -11.93 -6.19
N ALA A 116 9.23 -11.34 -7.39
CA ALA A 116 8.10 -10.68 -8.04
C ALA A 116 6.93 -11.65 -8.24
N SER A 117 7.21 -12.90 -8.63
CA SER A 117 6.17 -13.94 -8.78
C SER A 117 5.55 -14.35 -7.45
N ALA A 118 6.36 -14.47 -6.39
CA ALA A 118 5.86 -14.78 -5.05
C ALA A 118 4.96 -13.67 -4.51
N LEU A 119 5.36 -12.40 -4.67
CA LEU A 119 4.54 -11.25 -4.30
C LEU A 119 3.23 -11.23 -5.08
N ALA A 120 3.31 -11.38 -6.41
CA ALA A 120 2.14 -11.40 -7.25
C ALA A 120 1.18 -12.52 -6.86
N SER A 121 1.69 -13.70 -6.49
CA SER A 121 0.89 -14.82 -6.00
C SER A 121 0.18 -14.49 -4.68
N ALA A 122 0.89 -13.90 -3.72
CA ALA A 122 0.32 -13.50 -2.43
C ALA A 122 -0.81 -12.46 -2.61
N LEU A 123 -0.61 -11.48 -3.49
CA LEU A 123 -1.61 -10.45 -3.79
C LEU A 123 -2.89 -10.99 -4.46
N ARG A 124 -2.86 -12.17 -5.09
CA ARG A 124 -4.08 -12.73 -5.74
C ARG A 124 -5.16 -13.13 -4.74
N GLY A 125 -4.76 -13.50 -3.53
CA GLY A 125 -5.68 -13.92 -2.46
C GLY A 125 -6.18 -12.75 -1.61
N LEU A 126 -5.80 -11.52 -1.95
CA LEU A 126 -6.12 -10.35 -1.14
C LEU A 126 -7.56 -9.90 -1.40
N ASP A 127 -8.38 -9.88 -0.36
CA ASP A 127 -9.75 -9.36 -0.40
C ASP A 127 -9.85 -8.08 0.41
N LEU A 128 -9.70 -6.93 -0.27
CA LEU A 128 -9.80 -5.63 0.35
C LEU A 128 -11.22 -5.08 0.23
N GLU A 129 -11.83 -4.84 1.38
CA GLU A 129 -12.97 -3.94 1.45
C GLU A 129 -12.52 -2.52 1.06
N PRO A 130 -13.32 -1.81 0.25
CA PRO A 130 -12.97 -0.45 -0.18
C PRO A 130 -12.95 0.49 1.00
N TRP A 131 -12.16 1.57 0.91
CA TRP A 131 -12.08 2.61 1.94
C TRP A 131 -13.44 3.15 2.40
N GLU A 132 -14.42 3.30 1.51
CA GLU A 132 -15.78 3.77 1.85
C GLU A 132 -16.56 2.82 2.78
N HIS A 133 -16.12 1.58 2.91
CA HIS A 133 -16.76 0.55 3.74
C HIS A 133 -15.79 -0.06 4.78
N GLY A 134 -14.49 0.10 4.57
CA GLY A 134 -13.42 -0.40 5.42
C GLY A 134 -13.23 0.45 6.68
N GLY A 135 -12.60 -0.15 7.69
CA GLY A 135 -12.16 0.56 8.89
C GLY A 135 -12.79 0.16 10.21
N GLY A 136 -13.86 -0.65 10.20
CA GLY A 136 -14.49 -1.23 11.40
C GLY A 136 -14.58 -0.32 12.64
N ALA A 137 -14.58 -0.91 13.84
CA ALA A 137 -14.53 -0.17 15.10
C ALA A 137 -13.07 0.14 15.52
N PRO A 138 -12.69 1.33 15.99
CA PRO A 138 -11.28 1.68 16.30
C PRO A 138 -10.50 0.59 17.04
N ALA A 139 -9.20 0.44 16.75
CA ALA A 139 -8.37 -0.57 17.41
C ALA A 139 -8.47 -0.47 18.93
N ARG A 140 -8.35 -1.63 19.56
CA ARG A 140 -8.27 -1.73 21.02
C ARG A 140 -6.98 -1.05 21.49
N PRO A 141 -6.93 -0.54 22.73
CA PRO A 141 -5.68 -0.08 23.32
C PRO A 141 -4.61 -1.19 23.26
N GLY A 142 -3.46 -0.89 22.65
CA GLY A 142 -2.39 -1.87 22.41
C GLY A 142 -2.57 -2.74 21.16
N GLY A 143 -3.65 -2.54 20.41
CA GLY A 143 -3.89 -3.18 19.12
C GLY A 143 -3.04 -2.62 17.97
N TRP A 144 -3.24 -3.18 16.78
CA TRP A 144 -2.55 -2.76 15.56
C TRP A 144 -3.55 -2.32 14.47
N HIS A 145 -3.05 -1.50 13.56
CA HIS A 145 -3.77 -0.97 12.42
C HIS A 145 -3.00 -1.27 11.16
N TRP A 146 -3.71 -1.36 10.04
CA TRP A 146 -3.08 -1.48 8.74
C TRP A 146 -3.81 -0.67 7.68
N SER A 147 -3.06 -0.21 6.69
CA SER A 147 -3.59 0.21 5.39
C SER A 147 -2.78 -0.49 4.31
N LEU A 148 -3.46 -0.83 3.21
CA LEU A 148 -2.81 -1.42 2.05
C LEU A 148 -3.41 -0.81 0.79
N GLU A 149 -2.53 -0.35 -0.09
CA GLU A 149 -2.82 0.20 -1.39
C GLU A 149 -2.01 -0.57 -2.44
N CYS A 150 -2.64 -1.02 -3.51
CA CYS A 150 -1.95 -1.65 -4.62
C CYS A 150 -2.56 -1.19 -5.95
N ALA A 151 -1.70 -1.04 -6.95
CA ALA A 151 -2.08 -0.62 -8.28
C ALA A 151 -1.37 -1.45 -9.34
N GLY A 152 -2.07 -1.74 -10.43
CA GLY A 152 -1.56 -2.53 -11.54
C GLY A 152 -2.63 -2.73 -12.59
N ALA A 153 -2.23 -2.92 -13.85
CA ALA A 153 -3.16 -3.07 -14.97
C ALA A 153 -4.23 -1.95 -15.08
N SER A 154 -3.87 -0.71 -14.72
CA SER A 154 -4.78 0.45 -14.65
C SER A 154 -5.90 0.35 -13.60
N MET A 155 -5.83 -0.65 -12.71
CA MET A 155 -6.73 -0.85 -11.60
C MET A 155 -6.03 -0.57 -10.27
N GLY A 156 -6.84 -0.39 -9.23
CA GLY A 156 -6.41 -0.18 -7.86
C GLY A 156 -7.23 -1.00 -6.87
N ALA A 157 -6.59 -1.56 -5.85
CA ALA A 157 -7.25 -2.06 -4.66
C ALA A 157 -6.65 -1.39 -3.44
N SER A 158 -7.50 -0.93 -2.53
CA SER A 158 -7.08 -0.22 -1.34
C SER A 158 -8.04 -0.49 -0.20
N GLY A 159 -7.52 -0.70 1.01
CA GLY A 159 -8.32 -0.92 2.21
C GLY A 159 -7.52 -0.66 3.48
N PHE A 160 -8.22 -0.64 4.62
CA PHE A 160 -7.61 -0.46 5.92
C PHE A 160 -8.42 -1.16 7.02
N GLY A 161 -7.80 -1.41 8.17
CA GLY A 161 -8.43 -2.08 9.29
C GLY A 161 -7.61 -2.04 10.57
N HIS A 162 -8.13 -2.72 11.59
CA HIS A 162 -7.54 -2.85 12.93
C HIS A 162 -7.80 -4.24 13.48
N ASP A 163 -6.89 -4.72 14.34
CA ASP A 163 -7.02 -5.94 15.16
C ASP A 163 -7.65 -7.16 14.42
N GLY A 164 -7.40 -7.25 13.12
CA GLY A 164 -8.09 -8.12 12.18
C GLY A 164 -7.54 -7.91 10.78
N ALA A 165 -7.05 -8.99 10.18
CA ALA A 165 -6.48 -8.99 8.84
C ALA A 165 -7.52 -9.39 7.80
N PRO A 166 -7.53 -8.76 6.62
CA PRO A 166 -8.30 -9.26 5.49
C PRO A 166 -7.69 -10.57 5.00
N GLU A 167 -8.48 -11.33 4.24
CA GLU A 167 -7.97 -12.53 3.58
C GLU A 167 -6.75 -12.17 2.71
N GLY A 168 -5.71 -13.00 2.75
CA GLY A 168 -4.47 -12.82 1.99
C GLY A 168 -3.42 -11.88 2.59
N LEU A 169 -3.72 -11.03 3.58
CA LEU A 169 -2.71 -10.09 4.13
C LEU A 169 -1.53 -10.83 4.79
N ARG A 170 -1.78 -11.97 5.44
CA ARG A 170 -0.71 -12.81 6.01
C ARG A 170 0.27 -13.27 4.94
N ASP A 171 -0.25 -13.76 3.81
CA ASP A 171 0.58 -14.25 2.70
C ASP A 171 1.43 -13.12 2.10
N VAL A 172 0.88 -11.90 2.05
CA VAL A 172 1.62 -10.70 1.62
C VAL A 172 2.78 -10.41 2.58
N VAL A 173 2.53 -10.41 3.89
CA VAL A 173 3.57 -10.17 4.90
C VAL A 173 4.63 -11.27 4.89
N GLU A 174 4.24 -12.54 4.77
CA GLU A 174 5.17 -13.66 4.67
C GLU A 174 6.02 -13.59 3.39
N ALA A 175 5.43 -13.17 2.25
CA ALA A 175 6.18 -12.93 1.02
C ALA A 175 7.21 -11.81 1.19
N LEU A 176 6.82 -10.69 1.81
CA LEU A 176 7.70 -9.55 2.12
C LEU A 176 8.83 -9.96 3.07
N ALA A 177 8.54 -10.76 4.10
CA ALA A 177 9.54 -11.35 4.99
C ALA A 177 10.54 -12.23 4.21
N GLY A 178 10.03 -13.07 3.30
CA GLY A 178 10.84 -13.89 2.38
C GLY A 178 11.73 -13.09 1.43
N MET A 179 11.46 -11.80 1.24
CA MET A 179 12.31 -10.87 0.46
C MET A 179 13.37 -10.17 1.31
N GLY A 180 13.46 -10.49 2.60
CA GLY A 180 14.47 -9.98 3.52
C GLY A 180 14.01 -8.80 4.38
N LEU A 181 12.71 -8.51 4.44
CA LEU A 181 12.18 -7.56 5.42
C LEU A 181 12.14 -8.21 6.81
N PRO A 182 12.45 -7.47 7.89
CA PRO A 182 12.45 -7.99 9.27
C PRO A 182 11.01 -8.07 9.79
N LEU A 183 10.21 -8.96 9.19
CA LEU A 183 8.78 -9.10 9.44
C LEU A 183 8.45 -10.48 10.00
N ILE A 184 7.56 -10.51 10.99
CA ILE A 184 6.95 -11.72 11.54
C ILE A 184 5.44 -11.56 11.52
N TRP A 185 4.74 -12.67 11.34
CA TRP A 185 3.30 -12.78 11.58
C TRP A 185 3.04 -13.87 12.62
N ASP A 186 2.39 -13.51 13.73
CA ASP A 186 1.93 -14.46 14.74
C ASP A 186 0.47 -14.18 15.17
N ASP A 187 0.07 -14.68 16.34
CA ASP A 187 -1.29 -14.53 16.87
C ASP A 187 -1.63 -13.07 17.24
N GLU A 188 -0.63 -12.19 17.44
CA GLU A 188 -0.84 -10.77 17.70
C GLU A 188 -0.91 -9.93 16.41
N GLY A 189 -0.54 -10.53 15.27
CA GLY A 189 -0.57 -9.90 13.95
C GLY A 189 0.83 -9.61 13.39
N PRO A 190 0.90 -8.80 12.31
CA PRO A 190 2.17 -8.44 11.68
C PRO A 190 2.97 -7.48 12.57
N HIS A 191 4.23 -7.80 12.81
CA HIS A 191 5.15 -6.95 13.56
C HIS A 191 6.60 -7.15 13.12
N LEU A 192 7.49 -6.34 13.69
CA LEU A 192 8.93 -6.38 13.43
C LEU A 192 9.59 -7.58 14.11
N ALA A 193 10.51 -8.25 13.41
CA ALA A 193 11.28 -9.38 13.92
C ALA A 193 12.32 -9.04 15.00
#